data_AF-A0A9D1W6S5-F1
#
_entry.id   AF-A0A9D1W6S5-F1
#
_cell.length_a   1.000
_cell.length_b   1.000
_cell.length_c   1.000
_cell.angle_alpha   90.00
_cell.angle_beta   90.00
_cell.angle_gamma   90.00
#
_symmetry.space_group_name_H-M   'P 1'
#
loop_
_entity.id
_entity.type
_entity.pdbx_description
1 polymer ?
#
loop_
_entity_poly.entity_id
_entity_poly.type
_entity_poly.pdbx_seq_one_letter_code
_entity_poly.pdbx_strand_id
1 'polypeptide(L)'
;MLELIEAKDLEALMFFITVRVVIIVICWIFSTIACIVDFWSGTLTAKILGEKLMSHGFRRTVVKIGDYARVLMFAFMVDVLGSLLSFYILPFATMLCALAILCIEGKSVLENSKRRKAHAGDVPDMIKQIIQAATTEQGNEVFNKIVKQVSLNNKEK
;
A
#
# COMPACT_ATOMS: atom_id res chain seq x y z
N MET A 1 19.18 -28.78 -1.67
CA MET A 1 18.17 -29.79 -1.28
C MET A 1 18.62 -31.20 -1.66
N LEU A 2 19.03 -31.44 -2.91
CA LEU A 2 19.46 -32.78 -3.36
C LEU A 2 20.62 -33.36 -2.52
N GLU A 3 21.64 -32.57 -2.23
CA GLU A 3 22.78 -32.98 -1.38
C GLU A 3 22.33 -33.42 0.03
N LEU A 4 21.35 -32.73 0.63
CA LEU A 4 20.80 -33.08 1.95
C LEU A 4 19.98 -34.37 1.90
N ILE A 5 19.25 -34.59 0.79
CA ILE A 5 18.49 -35.83 0.54
C ILE A 5 19.45 -37.01 0.39
N GLU A 6 20.53 -36.84 -0.38
CA GLU A 6 21.56 -37.85 -0.59
C GLU A 6 22.28 -38.21 0.73
N ALA A 7 22.58 -37.20 1.56
CA ALA A 7 23.17 -37.38 2.87
C ALA A 7 22.23 -38.03 3.90
N LYS A 8 20.93 -38.21 3.58
CA LYS A 8 19.87 -38.65 4.50
C LYS A 8 19.78 -37.82 5.79
N ASP A 9 20.19 -36.56 5.73
CA ASP A 9 20.11 -35.64 6.87
C ASP A 9 18.72 -35.01 6.93
N LEU A 10 17.82 -35.68 7.66
CA LEU A 10 16.44 -35.26 7.81
C LEU A 10 16.29 -33.97 8.61
N GLU A 11 17.15 -33.73 9.60
CA GLU A 11 17.07 -32.54 10.45
C GLU A 11 17.45 -31.28 9.66
N ALA A 12 18.56 -31.33 8.92
CA ALA A 12 18.98 -30.24 8.05
C ALA A 12 17.97 -29.99 6.93
N LEU A 13 17.40 -31.05 6.34
CA LEU A 13 16.36 -30.94 5.32
C LEU A 13 15.10 -30.26 5.86
N MET A 14 14.65 -30.65 7.06
CA MET A 14 13.47 -30.05 7.71
C MET A 14 13.72 -28.58 8.05
N PHE A 15 14.90 -28.23 8.57
CA PHE A 15 15.27 -26.85 8.82
C PHE A 15 15.29 -26.02 7.53
N PHE A 16 15.89 -26.56 6.47
CA PHE A 16 15.97 -25.95 5.14
C PHE A 16 14.60 -25.66 4.52
N ILE A 17 13.64 -26.59 4.67
CA ILE A 17 12.26 -26.42 4.18
C ILE A 17 11.52 -25.40 5.05
N THR A 18 11.61 -25.51 6.38
CA THR A 18 10.94 -24.63 7.33
C THR A 18 11.27 -23.17 7.08
N VAL A 19 12.56 -22.83 6.96
CA VAL A 19 13.01 -21.45 6.72
C VAL A 19 12.39 -20.88 5.44
N ARG A 20 12.36 -21.66 4.35
CA ARG A 20 11.77 -21.22 3.07
C ARG A 20 10.28 -20.98 3.19
N VAL A 21 9.54 -21.91 3.78
CA VAL A 21 8.09 -21.81 3.97
C VAL A 21 7.76 -20.56 4.79
N VAL A 22 8.51 -20.29 5.86
CA VAL A 22 8.34 -19.06 6.66
C VAL A 22 8.53 -17.81 5.82
N ILE A 23 9.58 -17.73 5.00
CA ILE A 23 9.83 -16.58 4.10
C ILE A 23 8.68 -16.40 3.11
N ILE A 24 8.19 -17.49 2.49
CA ILE A 24 7.07 -17.46 1.54
C ILE A 24 5.81 -16.93 2.23
N VAL A 25 5.47 -17.45 3.42
CA VAL A 25 4.31 -17.01 4.19
C VAL A 25 4.41 -15.52 4.53
N ILE A 26 5.58 -15.05 4.95
CA ILE A 26 5.82 -13.62 5.20
C ILE A 26 5.56 -12.80 3.92
N CYS A 27 6.11 -13.22 2.77
CA CYS A 27 5.90 -12.53 1.49
C CYS A 27 4.41 -12.40 1.11
N TRP A 28 3.63 -13.46 1.35
CA TRP A 28 2.19 -13.49 1.11
C TRP A 28 1.42 -12.55 2.05
N ILE A 29 1.77 -12.54 3.34
CA ILE A 29 1.19 -11.63 4.33
C ILE A 29 1.48 -10.18 3.95
N PHE A 30 2.73 -9.83 3.66
CA PHE A 30 3.11 -8.48 3.26
C PHE A 30 2.40 -8.01 1.98
N SER A 31 2.28 -8.89 0.98
CA SER A 31 1.55 -8.58 -0.26
C SER A 31 0.06 -8.31 0.00
N THR A 32 -0.55 -9.06 0.91
CA THR A 32 -1.95 -8.86 1.32
C THR A 32 -2.12 -7.55 2.09
N ILE A 33 -1.22 -7.27 3.04
CA ILE A 33 -1.22 -6.01 3.81
C ILE A 33 -1.06 -4.81 2.87
N ALA A 34 -0.19 -4.90 1.86
CA ALA A 34 -0.01 -3.83 0.88
C ALA A 34 -1.32 -3.48 0.15
N CYS A 35 -2.13 -4.47 -0.23
CA CYS A 35 -3.44 -4.26 -0.84
C CYS A 35 -4.43 -3.57 0.12
N ILE A 36 -4.40 -3.94 1.40
CA ILE A 36 -5.26 -3.33 2.43
C ILE A 36 -4.86 -1.87 2.66
N VAL A 37 -3.55 -1.58 2.73
CA VAL A 37 -3.03 -0.22 2.88
C VAL A 37 -3.38 0.65 1.66
N ASP A 38 -3.27 0.11 0.44
CA ASP A 38 -3.73 0.80 -0.77
C ASP A 38 -5.21 1.15 -0.70
N PHE A 39 -6.06 0.17 -0.37
CA PHE A 39 -7.50 0.37 -0.23
C PHE A 39 -7.84 1.43 0.82
N TRP A 40 -7.18 1.40 1.97
CA TRP A 40 -7.38 2.40 3.01
C TRP A 40 -6.92 3.80 2.56
N SER A 41 -5.75 3.90 1.92
CA SER A 41 -5.26 5.18 1.38
C SER A 41 -6.23 5.75 0.33
N GLY A 42 -6.80 4.92 -0.54
CA GLY A 42 -7.78 5.33 -1.54
C GLY A 42 -9.09 5.82 -0.91
N THR A 43 -9.65 5.08 0.05
CA THR A 43 -10.89 5.45 0.74
C THR A 43 -10.74 6.73 1.58
N LEU A 44 -9.60 6.90 2.26
CA LEU A 44 -9.29 8.14 2.98
C LEU A 44 -9.20 9.33 2.03
N THR A 45 -8.56 9.14 0.87
CA THR A 45 -8.39 10.18 -0.14
C THR A 45 -9.76 10.59 -0.72
N ALA A 46 -10.59 9.64 -1.12
CA ALA A 46 -11.94 9.91 -1.61
C ALA A 46 -12.79 10.68 -0.59
N LYS A 47 -12.70 10.32 0.70
CA LYS A 47 -13.39 11.03 1.79
C LYS A 47 -12.94 12.49 1.93
N ILE A 48 -11.64 12.75 1.79
CA ILE A 48 -11.08 14.11 1.89
C ILE A 48 -11.48 14.97 0.69
N LEU A 49 -11.53 14.40 -0.50
CA LEU A 49 -11.93 15.09 -1.74
C LEU A 49 -13.45 15.20 -1.91
N GLY A 50 -14.26 14.64 -1.00
CA GLY A 50 -15.72 14.63 -1.10
C GLY A 50 -16.27 13.74 -2.22
N GLU A 51 -15.47 12.82 -2.75
CA GLU A 51 -15.88 11.86 -3.79
C GLU A 51 -16.81 10.78 -3.20
N LYS A 52 -17.77 10.30 -4.00
CA LYS A 52 -18.69 9.24 -3.55
C LYS A 52 -17.91 7.95 -3.27
N LEU A 53 -18.02 7.44 -2.05
CA LEU A 53 -17.49 6.12 -1.68
C LEU A 53 -18.37 5.04 -2.32
N MET A 54 -17.80 4.33 -3.30
CA MET A 54 -18.49 3.26 -4.03
C MET A 54 -18.04 1.90 -3.48
N SER A 55 -18.99 0.98 -3.27
CA SER A 55 -18.72 -0.42 -2.88
C SER A 55 -17.78 -1.16 -3.84
N HIS A 56 -17.66 -0.65 -5.07
CA HIS A 56 -16.77 -1.14 -6.09
C HIS A 56 -15.30 -1.20 -5.65
N GLY A 57 -14.85 -0.29 -4.78
CA GLY A 57 -13.48 -0.29 -4.26
C GLY A 57 -13.13 -1.57 -3.51
N PHE A 58 -14.04 -2.09 -2.69
CA PHE A 58 -13.82 -3.33 -1.94
C PHE A 58 -13.72 -4.55 -2.87
N ARG A 59 -14.62 -4.65 -3.86
CA ARG A 59 -14.58 -5.71 -4.88
C ARG A 59 -13.27 -5.68 -5.65
N ARG A 60 -12.75 -4.48 -5.99
CA ARG A 60 -11.46 -4.32 -6.67
C ARG A 60 -10.31 -4.86 -5.82
N THR A 61 -10.29 -4.58 -4.51
CA THR A 61 -9.25 -5.09 -3.61
C THR A 61 -9.27 -6.61 -3.49
N VAL A 62 -10.46 -7.23 -3.39
CA VAL A 62 -10.60 -8.69 -3.36
C VAL A 62 -10.05 -9.32 -4.65
N VAL A 63 -10.35 -8.72 -5.81
CA VAL A 63 -9.81 -9.18 -7.10
C VAL A 63 -8.29 -9.04 -7.13
N LYS A 64 -7.72 -7.89 -6.71
CA LYS A 64 -6.26 -7.69 -6.61
C LYS A 64 -5.60 -8.76 -5.73
N ILE A 65 -6.13 -9.01 -4.53
CA ILE A 65 -5.59 -10.04 -3.63
C ILE A 65 -5.62 -11.41 -4.31
N GLY A 66 -6.71 -11.77 -4.99
CA GLY A 66 -6.81 -13.01 -5.76
C GLY A 66 -5.82 -13.09 -6.91
N ASP A 67 -5.61 -12.01 -7.67
CA ASP A 67 -4.66 -11.94 -8.77
C ASP A 67 -3.22 -12.10 -8.29
N TYR A 68 -2.85 -11.37 -7.24
CA TYR A 68 -1.52 -11.49 -6.63
C TYR A 68 -1.28 -12.83 -5.98
N ALA A 69 -2.28 -13.42 -5.30
CA ALA A 69 -2.17 -14.77 -4.77
C ALA A 69 -1.90 -15.80 -5.88
N ARG A 70 -2.57 -15.67 -7.04
CA ARG A 70 -2.30 -16.54 -8.21
C ARG A 70 -0.87 -16.39 -8.72
N VAL A 71 -0.36 -15.16 -8.84
CA VAL A 71 1.03 -14.92 -9.25
C VAL A 71 2.02 -15.49 -8.24
N LEU A 72 1.80 -15.26 -6.95
CA LEU A 72 2.66 -15.79 -5.88
C LEU A 72 2.61 -17.32 -5.80
N MET A 73 1.50 -17.96 -6.16
CA MET A 73 1.43 -19.42 -6.30
C MET A 73 2.34 -19.94 -7.41
N PHE A 74 2.36 -19.30 -8.58
CA PHE A 74 3.28 -19.68 -9.65
C PHE A 74 4.74 -19.45 -9.23
N ALA A 75 5.02 -18.34 -8.55
CA ALA A 75 6.35 -18.06 -8.02
C ALA A 75 6.79 -19.13 -7.00
N PHE A 76 5.89 -19.57 -6.13
CA PHE A 76 6.13 -20.68 -5.20
C PHE A 76 6.47 -21.99 -5.93
N MET A 77 5.77 -22.33 -7.02
CA MET A 77 6.09 -23.51 -7.82
C MET A 77 7.50 -23.43 -8.43
N VAL A 78 7.90 -22.24 -8.89
CA VAL A 78 9.28 -21.99 -9.36
C VAL A 78 10.28 -22.16 -8.22
N ASP A 79 9.97 -21.69 -7.00
CA ASP A 79 10.84 -21.85 -5.83
C ASP A 79 11.02 -23.32 -5.43
N VAL A 80 9.98 -24.16 -5.56
CA VAL A 80 10.06 -25.60 -5.32
C VAL A 80 11.02 -26.26 -6.31
N LEU A 81 10.86 -25.99 -7.61
CA LEU A 81 11.75 -26.51 -8.65
C LEU A 81 13.18 -25.99 -8.48
N GLY A 82 13.32 -24.69 -8.21
CA GLY A 82 14.59 -24.03 -7.98
C GLY A 82 15.34 -24.64 -6.81
N SER A 83 14.66 -24.99 -5.72
CA SER A 83 15.28 -25.54 -4.51
C SER A 83 16.00 -26.88 -4.73
N LEU A 84 15.76 -27.57 -5.86
CA LEU A 84 16.54 -28.73 -6.27
C LEU A 84 17.98 -28.37 -6.67
N LEU A 85 18.21 -27.14 -7.12
CA LEU A 85 19.51 -26.63 -7.55
C LEU A 85 20.34 -26.16 -6.34
N SER A 86 21.63 -26.50 -6.30
CA SER A 86 22.51 -26.20 -5.15
C SER A 86 22.68 -24.69 -4.89
N PHE A 87 22.59 -23.85 -5.92
CA PHE A 87 22.70 -22.38 -5.78
C PHE A 87 21.40 -21.71 -5.30
N TYR A 88 20.28 -22.44 -5.23
CA TYR A 88 18.96 -21.87 -4.92
C TYR A 88 18.70 -21.83 -3.40
N ILE A 89 19.40 -20.91 -2.73
CA ILE A 89 19.47 -20.85 -1.26
C ILE A 89 18.20 -20.24 -0.63
N LEU A 90 17.45 -19.42 -1.38
CA LEU A 90 16.25 -18.71 -0.90
C LEU A 90 15.10 -18.82 -1.93
N PRO A 91 13.83 -18.58 -1.53
CA PRO A 91 12.70 -18.57 -2.46
C PRO A 91 12.68 -17.27 -3.29
N PHE A 92 13.64 -17.13 -4.20
CA PHE A 92 13.90 -15.91 -4.95
C PHE A 92 12.71 -15.46 -5.79
N ALA A 93 11.95 -16.38 -6.38
CA ALA A 93 10.83 -16.04 -7.24
C ALA A 93 9.70 -15.40 -6.42
N THR A 94 9.29 -16.02 -5.31
CA THR A 94 8.27 -15.45 -4.42
C THR A 94 8.70 -14.10 -3.86
N MET A 95 9.97 -13.96 -3.45
CA MET A 95 10.50 -12.69 -2.95
C MET A 95 10.45 -11.58 -4.00
N LEU A 96 10.83 -11.87 -5.25
CA LEU A 96 10.80 -10.91 -6.35
C LEU A 96 9.37 -10.47 -6.66
N CYS A 97 8.43 -11.42 -6.75
CA CYS A 97 7.02 -11.11 -6.98
C CYS A 97 6.41 -10.29 -5.85
N ALA A 98 6.69 -10.64 -4.59
CA ALA A 98 6.21 -9.88 -3.44
C ALA A 98 6.77 -8.45 -3.45
N LEU A 99 8.07 -8.27 -3.73
CA LEU A 99 8.66 -6.94 -3.85
C LEU A 99 8.00 -6.12 -4.97
N ALA A 100 7.74 -6.72 -6.13
CA ALA A 100 7.04 -6.06 -7.22
C ALA A 100 5.63 -5.60 -6.82
N ILE A 101 4.88 -6.46 -6.11
CA ILE A 101 3.54 -6.13 -5.58
C ILE A 101 3.63 -4.95 -4.60
N LEU A 102 4.58 -4.98 -3.67
CA LEU A 102 4.81 -3.89 -2.71
C LEU A 102 5.11 -2.57 -3.44
N CYS A 103 5.92 -2.60 -4.51
CA CYS A 103 6.21 -1.42 -5.30
C CYS A 103 4.98 -0.89 -6.05
N ILE A 104 4.14 -1.77 -6.61
CA ILE A 104 2.92 -1.39 -7.34
C ILE A 104 1.94 -0.69 -6.40
N GLU A 105 1.61 -1.33 -5.28
CA GLU A 105 0.66 -0.77 -4.31
C GLU A 105 1.25 0.45 -3.57
N GLY A 106 2.56 0.43 -3.29
CA GLY A 106 3.26 1.58 -2.73
C GLY A 106 3.18 2.82 -3.64
N LYS A 107 3.33 2.66 -4.96
CA LYS A 107 3.14 3.76 -5.92
C LYS A 107 1.70 4.30 -5.89
N SER A 108 0.70 3.42 -5.83
CA SER A 108 -0.72 3.81 -5.71
C SER A 108 -0.99 4.62 -4.43
N VAL A 109 -0.40 4.22 -3.30
CA VAL A 109 -0.50 4.97 -2.04
C VAL A 109 0.12 6.36 -2.14
N LEU A 110 1.27 6.49 -2.81
CA LEU A 110 1.95 7.77 -3.03
C LEU A 110 1.13 8.71 -3.92
N GLU A 111 0.49 8.18 -4.97
CA GLU A 111 -0.41 8.96 -5.84
C GLU A 111 -1.60 9.51 -5.05
N ASN A 112 -2.26 8.65 -4.26
CA ASN A 112 -3.33 9.05 -3.36
C ASN A 112 -2.88 10.14 -2.37
N SER A 113 -1.68 10.03 -1.82
CA SER A 113 -1.10 11.05 -0.95
C SER A 113 -0.87 12.39 -1.65
N LYS A 114 -0.39 12.39 -2.89
CA LYS A 114 -0.21 13.61 -3.70
C LYS A 114 -1.54 14.30 -3.98
N ARG A 115 -2.59 13.54 -4.34
CA ARG A 115 -3.94 14.09 -4.55
C ARG A 115 -4.47 14.82 -3.33
N ARG A 116 -4.27 14.26 -2.13
CA ARG A 116 -4.65 14.93 -0.87
C ARG A 116 -3.91 16.25 -0.65
N LYS A 117 -2.60 16.29 -0.92
CA LYS A 117 -1.79 17.49 -0.75
C LYS A 117 -2.19 18.61 -1.72
N ALA A 118 -2.46 18.27 -2.98
CA ALA A 118 -2.93 19.23 -3.97
C ALA A 118 -4.27 19.86 -3.53
N HIS A 119 -5.24 19.03 -3.14
CA HIS A 119 -6.55 19.53 -2.69
C HIS A 119 -6.48 20.43 -1.44
N ALA A 120 -5.62 20.11 -0.48
CA ALA A 120 -5.43 20.94 0.72
C ALA A 120 -4.84 22.33 0.41
N GLY A 121 -4.10 22.48 -0.69
CA GLY A 121 -3.58 23.77 -1.17
C GLY A 121 -4.63 24.63 -1.87
N ASP A 122 -5.62 24.01 -2.52
CA ASP A 122 -6.63 24.73 -3.31
C ASP A 122 -7.75 25.34 -2.44
N VAL A 123 -8.05 24.75 -1.27
CA VAL A 123 -9.15 25.20 -0.40
C VAL A 123 -8.95 26.64 0.12
N PRO A 124 -7.77 27.04 0.65
CA PRO A 124 -7.53 28.42 1.05
C PRO A 124 -7.62 29.42 -0.11
N ASP A 125 -7.12 29.04 -1.30
CA ASP A 125 -7.12 29.91 -2.48
C ASP A 125 -8.52 30.08 -3.07
N MET A 126 -9.36 29.04 -3.05
CA MET A 126 -10.79 29.15 -3.41
C MET A 126 -11.54 30.11 -2.47
N ILE A 127 -11.31 30.02 -1.15
CA ILE A 127 -11.92 30.93 -0.18
C ILE A 127 -11.45 32.37 -0.43
N LYS A 128 -10.16 32.55 -0.70
CA LYS A 128 -9.57 33.87 -1.00
C LYS A 128 -10.16 34.49 -2.27
N GLN A 129 -10.38 33.70 -3.32
CA GLN A 129 -11.03 34.17 -4.56
C GLN A 129 -12.49 34.54 -4.35
N ILE A 130 -13.26 33.75 -3.58
CA ILE A 130 -14.66 34.06 -3.23
C ILE A 130 -14.73 35.38 -2.45
N ILE A 131 -13.84 35.57 -1.48
CA ILE A 131 -13.81 36.78 -0.64
C ILE A 131 -13.35 38.02 -1.42
N GLN A 132 -12.39 37.86 -2.34
CA GLN A 132 -11.98 38.94 -3.25
C GLN A 132 -13.08 39.32 -4.24
N ALA A 133 -13.87 38.35 -4.71
CA ALA A 133 -15.00 38.59 -5.60
C ALA A 133 -16.22 39.23 -4.87
N ALA A 134 -16.36 39.00 -3.57
CA ALA A 134 -17.54 39.42 -2.78
C ALA A 134 -17.44 40.80 -2.10
N THR A 135 -16.48 41.67 -2.46
CA THR A 135 -16.25 43.04 -1.93
C THR A 135 -15.32 43.08 -0.70
N THR A 136 -14.23 43.85 -0.87
CA THR A 136 -12.91 43.65 -0.23
C THR A 136 -12.75 44.15 1.21
N GLU A 137 -13.72 44.83 1.80
CA GLU A 137 -13.54 45.44 3.13
C GLU A 137 -14.05 44.56 4.28
N GLN A 138 -15.27 44.01 4.17
CA GLN A 138 -15.84 43.19 5.24
C GLN A 138 -15.39 41.72 5.21
N GLY A 139 -15.07 41.19 4.02
CA GLY A 139 -14.71 39.79 3.86
C GLY A 139 -13.32 39.44 4.40
N ASN A 140 -12.36 40.37 4.35
CA ASN A 140 -10.99 40.15 4.85
C ASN A 140 -10.94 40.02 6.39
N GLU A 141 -11.82 40.72 7.10
CA GLU A 141 -11.87 40.67 8.57
C GLU A 141 -12.45 39.34 9.07
N VAL A 142 -13.47 38.83 8.38
CA VAL A 142 -14.08 37.52 8.65
C VAL A 142 -13.12 36.39 8.27
N PHE A 143 -12.40 36.51 7.15
CA PHE A 143 -11.36 35.55 6.75
C PHE A 143 -10.29 35.40 7.84
N ASN A 144 -9.75 36.51 8.33
CA ASN A 144 -8.70 36.48 9.37
C ASN A 144 -9.20 35.86 10.68
N LYS A 145 -10.47 36.03 11.05
CA LYS A 145 -11.05 35.36 12.23
C LYS A 145 -11.16 33.85 12.03
N ILE A 146 -11.61 33.41 10.85
CA ILE A 146 -11.75 31.97 10.52
C ILE A 146 -10.37 31.29 10.46
N VAL A 147 -9.39 31.90 9.78
CA VAL A 147 -8.02 31.37 9.71
C VAL A 147 -7.39 31.26 11.09
N LYS A 148 -7.60 32.27 11.95
CA LYS A 148 -7.08 32.26 13.32
C LYS A 148 -7.70 31.13 14.16
N GLN A 149 -9.01 30.90 14.06
CA GLN A 149 -9.67 29.79 14.74
C GLN A 149 -9.22 28.41 14.23
N VAL A 150 -9.09 28.24 12.91
CA VAL A 150 -8.61 26.98 12.32
C VAL A 150 -7.15 26.71 12.72
N SER A 151 -6.31 27.75 12.80
CA SER A 151 -4.91 27.61 13.24
C SER A 151 -4.75 27.28 14.72
N LEU A 152 -5.69 27.72 15.59
CA LEU A 152 -5.71 27.39 17.01
C LEU A 152 -6.19 25.95 17.24
N ASN A 153 -7.22 25.52 16.50
CA ASN A 153 -7.78 24.17 16.61
C ASN A 153 -6.81 23.08 16.12
N ASN A 154 -5.85 23.44 15.26
CA ASN A 154 -4.75 22.57 14.81
C ASN A 154 -3.54 22.55 15.77
N LYS A 155 -3.48 23.42 16.79
CA LYS A 155 -2.43 23.42 17.83
C LYS A 155 -2.82 22.68 19.11
N GLU A 156 -4.11 22.39 19.30
CA GLU A 156 -4.64 21.67 20.48
C GLU A 156 -4.87 20.16 20.23
N LYS A 157 -4.47 19.64 19.06
CA LYS A 157 -4.41 18.21 18.73
C LYS A 157 -2.97 17.77 18.55
#